data_AF-A0AAD4DX78-F1
#
_entry.id   AF-A0AAD4DX78-F1
#
_cell.length_a   1.000
_cell.length_b   1.000
_cell.length_c   1.000
_cell.angle_alpha   90.00
_cell.angle_beta   90.00
_cell.angle_gamma   90.00
#
_symmetry.space_group_name_H-M   'P 1'
#
loop_
_entity.id
_entity.type
_entity.pdbx_description
1 polymer ?
#
loop_
_entity_poly.entity_id
_entity_poly.type
_entity_poly.pdbx_seq_one_letter_code
_entity_poly.pdbx_strand_id
1 'polypeptide(L)'
;MDNADAMAFVATDHGVVIKASDVSERRAVSIDADTESPSSDDEMLTPPVYNYARAISWSRSAEDVFNAFRIASNNAKLHRPVMIGATWMNSNRRNFIEPGNRKGNASEVNAYCRLPRYTVRSPWATGMFFRMFVASLLPLALQWATTGSAVIVVYLTPTVGLGCRSLGYLIYGALATVVWAMLVMSSILSHYAFSYSDRPRSYFSSTTLGLVKLASNLLRWGGKLVAIVNAIWIIAAGMLQFTDIYDNCYCNSSVLGRGAQYAYDIVLFDGVNLDQTRAAWFGALALAGSTSLGFIFYMSLLTDLVPI
;
A
#
# COMPACT_ATOMS: atom_id res chain seq x y z
N MET A 1 12.72 12.03 13.86
CA MET A 1 13.95 11.94 13.00
C MET A 1 14.88 13.15 13.20
N ASP A 2 14.87 13.82 14.36
CA ASP A 2 15.51 15.14 14.52
C ASP A 2 17.03 15.10 14.79
N ASN A 3 17.66 13.92 14.72
CA ASN A 3 19.10 13.74 14.95
C ASN A 3 19.81 12.90 13.88
N ALA A 4 19.16 12.62 12.74
CA ALA A 4 19.77 11.81 11.68
C ALA A 4 21.06 12.44 11.15
N ASP A 5 21.10 13.77 11.06
CA ASP A 5 22.25 14.53 10.54
C ASP A 5 23.45 14.54 11.51
N ALA A 6 23.18 14.41 12.81
CA ALA A 6 24.22 14.28 13.84
C ALA A 6 24.89 12.89 13.84
N MET A 7 24.23 11.88 13.26
CA MET A 7 24.71 10.50 13.16
C MET A 7 25.29 10.17 11.78
N ALA A 8 25.03 11.01 10.77
CA ALA A 8 25.48 10.80 9.40
C ALA A 8 26.88 11.41 9.16
N PHE A 9 27.69 10.69 8.38
CA PHE A 9 29.01 11.13 7.96
C PHE A 9 29.09 11.17 6.44
N VAL A 10 29.77 12.18 5.91
CA VAL A 10 29.95 12.40 4.48
C VAL A 10 31.43 12.33 4.15
N ALA A 11 31.76 11.70 3.02
CA ALA A 11 33.09 11.73 2.46
C ALA A 11 33.26 12.98 1.59
N THR A 12 34.31 13.74 1.85
CA THR A 12 34.68 14.90 1.03
C THR A 12 35.56 14.51 -0.15
N ASP A 13 35.70 15.40 -1.12
CA ASP A 13 36.64 15.23 -2.24
C ASP A 13 38.10 15.12 -1.76
N HIS A 14 38.42 15.66 -0.59
CA HIS A 14 39.73 15.60 0.02
C HIS A 14 39.96 14.32 0.87
N GLY A 15 39.02 13.38 0.88
CA GLY A 15 39.15 12.12 1.63
C GLY A 15 38.99 12.25 3.15
N VAL A 16 38.59 13.43 3.63
CA VAL A 16 38.26 13.66 5.04
C VAL A 16 36.80 13.29 5.28
N VAL A 17 36.56 12.49 6.31
CA VAL A 17 35.23 12.15 6.79
C VAL A 17 34.79 13.23 7.77
N ILE A 18 33.70 13.92 7.46
CA ILE A 18 33.11 14.97 8.29
C ILE A 18 31.65 14.65 8.58
N LYS A 19 31.11 15.17 9.69
CA LYS A 19 29.69 14.98 9.99
C LYS A 19 28.87 15.74 8.96
N ALA A 20 27.73 15.17 8.56
CA ALA A 20 26.84 15.80 7.59
C ALA A 20 26.42 17.21 8.04
N SER A 21 26.12 17.37 9.33
CA SER A 21 25.78 18.65 9.97
C SER A 21 26.83 19.75 9.79
N ASP A 22 28.10 19.39 9.65
CA ASP A 22 29.21 20.34 9.59
C ASP A 22 29.46 20.83 8.15
N VAL A 23 28.89 20.14 7.15
CA VAL A 23 29.02 20.46 5.72
C VAL A 23 27.86 21.31 5.24
N SER A 24 26.65 20.99 5.70
CA SER A 24 25.42 21.59 5.22
C SER A 24 24.32 21.44 6.27
N GLU A 25 23.43 22.42 6.34
CA GLU A 25 22.15 22.30 7.04
C GLU A 25 21.15 21.40 6.30
N ARG A 26 21.52 20.90 5.10
CA ARG A 26 20.71 19.93 4.36
C ARG A 26 20.74 18.59 5.08
N ARG A 27 19.57 18.00 5.22
CA ARG A 27 19.40 16.66 5.79
C ARG A 27 20.20 15.63 4.99
N ALA A 28 20.77 14.65 5.68
CA ALA A 28 21.52 13.53 5.09
C ALA A 28 20.72 12.76 4.04
N VAL A 29 19.38 12.81 4.15
CA VAL A 29 18.45 12.43 3.11
C VAL A 29 17.58 13.65 2.80
N SER A 30 17.78 14.25 1.63
CA SER A 30 16.92 15.29 1.10
C SER A 30 16.02 14.72 0.01
N ILE A 31 14.73 15.07 0.06
CA ILE A 31 13.81 14.82 -1.05
C ILE A 31 14.03 15.96 -2.04
N ASP A 32 14.68 15.67 -3.16
CA ASP A 32 14.87 16.65 -4.22
C ASP A 32 13.57 16.73 -5.02
N ALA A 33 12.75 17.75 -4.75
CA ALA A 33 11.45 17.92 -5.39
C ALA A 33 11.57 18.50 -6.81
N ASP A 34 12.73 19.07 -7.17
CA ASP A 34 12.91 19.84 -8.39
C ASP A 34 13.47 19.01 -9.57
N THR A 35 13.99 17.81 -9.33
CA THR A 35 14.70 17.01 -10.35
C THR A 35 13.93 15.81 -10.90
N GLU A 36 13.01 15.21 -10.16
CA GLU A 36 12.22 14.06 -10.62
C GLU A 36 10.72 14.39 -10.69
N SER A 37 10.17 14.39 -11.90
CA SER A 37 8.72 14.46 -12.09
C SER A 37 8.06 13.18 -11.54
N PRO A 38 6.95 13.28 -10.79
CA PRO A 38 6.30 12.12 -10.20
C PRO A 38 5.77 11.18 -11.29
N SER A 39 5.64 9.89 -10.99
CA SER A 39 5.01 8.93 -11.93
C SER A 39 3.51 9.21 -12.11
N SER A 40 2.92 9.91 -11.13
CA SER A 40 1.52 10.30 -11.07
C SER A 40 1.36 11.56 -10.23
N ASP A 41 0.51 12.50 -10.66
CA ASP A 41 0.17 13.71 -9.89
C ASP A 41 -0.32 13.38 -8.47
N ASP A 42 -1.00 12.25 -8.30
CA ASP A 42 -1.45 11.76 -6.99
C ASP A 42 -0.33 11.52 -5.97
N GLU A 43 0.92 11.35 -6.39
CA GLU A 43 2.05 11.21 -5.45
C GLU A 43 2.27 12.48 -4.62
N MET A 44 1.92 13.64 -5.16
CA MET A 44 2.05 14.94 -4.51
C MET A 44 0.87 15.27 -3.59
N LEU A 45 -0.19 14.44 -3.59
CA LEU A 45 -1.40 14.70 -2.83
C LEU A 45 -1.33 14.12 -1.40
N THR A 46 -2.15 14.68 -0.52
CA THR A 46 -2.07 14.43 0.93
C THR A 46 -2.42 12.99 1.31
N PRO A 47 -1.62 12.31 2.15
CA PRO A 47 -1.99 11.00 2.70
C PRO A 47 -3.26 11.11 3.59
N PRO A 48 -3.99 10.01 3.86
CA PRO A 48 -3.71 8.63 3.45
C PRO A 48 -4.35 8.21 2.11
N VAL A 49 -5.30 9.01 1.58
CA VAL A 49 -6.12 8.64 0.40
C VAL A 49 -5.25 8.35 -0.82
N TYR A 50 -4.16 9.10 -1.00
CA TYR A 50 -3.26 8.98 -2.14
C TYR A 50 -2.02 8.11 -1.86
N ASN A 51 -1.99 7.33 -0.78
CA ASN A 51 -0.85 6.45 -0.46
C ASN A 51 -0.61 5.38 -1.52
N TYR A 52 -1.66 4.95 -2.23
CA TYR A 52 -1.55 3.96 -3.29
C TYR A 52 -0.58 4.39 -4.40
N ALA A 53 -0.43 5.71 -4.66
CA ALA A 53 0.46 6.23 -5.70
C ALA A 53 1.95 6.18 -5.30
N ARG A 54 2.27 6.24 -4.00
CA ARG A 54 3.63 6.38 -3.47
C ARG A 54 4.31 5.07 -3.08
N ALA A 55 3.53 4.02 -2.83
CA ALA A 55 4.07 2.77 -2.26
C ALA A 55 5.22 2.19 -3.10
N ILE A 56 5.12 2.28 -4.43
CA ILE A 56 6.08 1.70 -5.36
C ILE A 56 7.35 2.55 -5.49
N SER A 57 7.19 3.86 -5.72
CA SER A 57 8.31 4.81 -5.82
C SER A 57 9.11 4.83 -4.51
N TRP A 58 8.43 4.91 -3.37
CA TRP A 58 9.08 4.90 -2.06
C TRP A 58 9.87 3.61 -1.79
N SER A 59 9.27 2.45 -2.08
CA SER A 59 9.97 1.18 -1.86
C SER A 59 11.16 0.99 -2.79
N ARG A 60 11.12 1.55 -4.02
CA ARG A 60 12.27 1.55 -4.92
C ARG A 60 13.41 2.36 -4.32
N SER A 61 13.14 3.57 -3.83
CA SER A 61 14.14 4.40 -3.16
C SER A 61 14.73 3.73 -1.93
N ALA A 62 13.89 3.07 -1.11
CA ALA A 62 14.34 2.29 0.04
C ALA A 62 15.26 1.12 -0.37
N GLU A 63 14.93 0.43 -1.47
CA GLU A 63 15.75 -0.67 -2.01
C GLU A 63 17.11 -0.17 -2.53
N ASP A 64 17.19 1.03 -3.11
CA ASP A 64 18.46 1.61 -3.55
C ASP A 64 19.40 1.89 -2.37
N VAL A 65 18.87 2.47 -1.29
CA VAL A 65 19.62 2.68 -0.04
C VAL A 65 20.08 1.34 0.54
N PHE A 66 19.16 0.36 0.63
CA PHE A 66 19.49 -0.99 1.11
C PHE A 66 20.59 -1.64 0.27
N ASN A 67 20.53 -1.50 -1.06
CA ASN A 67 21.54 -2.04 -1.98
C ASN A 67 22.91 -1.41 -1.77
N ALA A 68 23.00 -0.09 -1.56
CA ALA A 68 24.26 0.58 -1.27
C ALA A 68 24.93 -0.01 -0.02
N PHE A 69 24.17 -0.17 1.08
CA PHE A 69 24.68 -0.79 2.31
C PHE A 69 25.05 -2.26 2.12
N ARG A 70 24.23 -3.02 1.39
CA ARG A 70 24.49 -4.44 1.10
C ARG A 70 25.79 -4.61 0.31
N ILE A 71 26.04 -3.78 -0.69
CA ILE A 71 27.26 -3.82 -1.49
C ILE A 71 28.47 -3.44 -0.64
N ALA A 72 28.37 -2.36 0.14
CA ALA A 72 29.42 -1.95 1.05
C ALA A 72 29.80 -3.06 2.05
N SER A 73 28.80 -3.78 2.57
CA SER A 73 28.96 -4.93 3.45
C SER A 73 29.64 -6.11 2.73
N ASN A 74 29.24 -6.41 1.50
CA ASN A 74 29.86 -7.48 0.70
C ASN A 74 31.32 -7.17 0.36
N ASN A 75 31.65 -5.93 -0.03
CA ASN A 75 33.03 -5.53 -0.28
C ASN A 75 33.89 -5.64 0.99
N ALA A 76 33.32 -5.30 2.15
CA ALA A 76 34.03 -5.46 3.43
C ALA A 76 34.29 -6.94 3.76
N LYS A 77 33.33 -7.83 3.48
CA LYS A 77 33.54 -9.31 3.62
C LYS A 77 34.61 -9.84 2.68
N LEU A 78 34.77 -9.23 1.51
CA LEU A 78 35.80 -9.57 0.53
C LEU A 78 37.16 -8.89 0.83
N HIS A 79 37.30 -8.23 1.98
CA HIS A 79 38.51 -7.52 2.39
C HIS A 79 38.96 -6.49 1.34
N ARG A 80 38.00 -5.77 0.74
CA ARG A 80 38.28 -4.66 -0.19
C ARG A 80 38.13 -3.35 0.58
N PRO A 81 39.18 -2.51 0.69
CA PRO A 81 39.05 -1.19 1.29
C PRO A 81 38.34 -0.23 0.33
N VAL A 82 37.82 0.88 0.86
CA VAL A 82 37.17 1.94 0.08
C VAL A 82 38.18 2.67 -0.82
N MET A 83 39.33 3.05 -0.25
CA MET A 83 40.40 3.75 -0.96
C MET A 83 41.05 2.84 -2.02
N ILE A 84 41.22 3.37 -3.24
CA ILE A 84 41.78 2.61 -4.36
C ILE A 84 43.28 2.39 -4.11
N GLY A 85 43.72 1.13 -4.24
CA GLY A 85 45.13 0.75 -4.06
C GLY A 85 45.56 0.58 -2.60
N ALA A 86 44.70 0.89 -1.63
CA ALA A 86 44.98 0.59 -0.23
C ALA A 86 44.94 -0.92 0.03
N THR A 87 45.74 -1.37 1.00
CA THR A 87 45.70 -2.75 1.50
C THR A 87 44.72 -2.84 2.65
N TRP A 88 43.94 -3.93 2.70
CA TRP A 88 43.01 -4.15 3.80
C TRP A 88 43.76 -4.32 5.14
N MET A 89 43.38 -3.50 6.12
CA MET A 89 43.88 -3.60 7.49
C MET A 89 43.03 -4.58 8.30
N ASN A 90 43.65 -5.65 8.77
CA ASN A 90 42.98 -6.60 9.66
C ASN A 90 42.82 -5.99 11.06
N SER A 91 41.63 -6.16 11.63
CA SER A 91 41.42 -5.82 13.03
C SER A 91 41.83 -6.99 13.93
N ASN A 92 42.38 -6.66 15.10
CA ASN A 92 42.59 -7.63 16.17
C ASN A 92 41.28 -8.10 16.82
N ARG A 93 40.16 -7.42 16.55
CA ARG A 93 38.82 -7.76 17.08
C ARG A 93 37.98 -8.48 16.02
N ARG A 94 37.35 -9.59 16.40
CA ARG A 94 36.40 -10.30 15.52
C ARG A 94 35.25 -9.37 15.12
N ASN A 95 34.86 -9.44 13.85
CA ASN A 95 33.77 -8.65 13.25
C ASN A 95 33.94 -7.13 13.33
N PHE A 96 35.14 -6.64 13.64
CA PHE A 96 35.44 -5.22 13.61
C PHE A 96 36.14 -4.87 12.29
N ILE A 97 35.62 -3.87 11.59
CA ILE A 97 36.25 -3.34 10.38
C ILE A 97 37.02 -2.10 10.82
N GLU A 98 38.34 -2.12 10.60
CA GLU A 98 39.19 -0.99 10.95
C GLU A 98 38.70 0.29 10.25
N PRO A 99 38.59 1.44 10.96
CA PRO A 99 38.07 2.68 10.39
C PRO A 99 38.81 3.13 9.13
N GLY A 100 40.12 2.83 9.04
CA GLY A 100 40.91 3.16 7.86
C GLY A 100 40.48 2.42 6.59
N ASN A 101 39.87 1.23 6.69
CA ASN A 101 39.31 0.52 5.52
C ASN A 101 38.03 1.17 4.98
N ARG A 102 37.40 2.05 5.78
CA ARG A 102 36.17 2.77 5.43
C ARG A 102 36.43 4.22 4.99
N LYS A 103 37.69 4.65 4.94
CA LYS A 103 38.07 5.99 4.49
C LYS A 103 38.33 6.00 2.99
N GLY A 104 37.89 7.06 2.33
CA GLY A 104 38.10 7.35 0.92
C GLY A 104 37.46 8.67 0.56
N ASN A 105 37.78 9.19 -0.62
CA ASN A 105 37.13 10.39 -1.14
C ASN A 105 35.69 10.09 -1.60
N ALA A 106 34.91 11.13 -1.91
CA ALA A 106 33.51 10.99 -2.36
C ALA A 106 33.36 10.05 -3.57
N SER A 107 34.28 10.12 -4.54
CA SER A 107 34.25 9.29 -5.73
C SER A 107 34.53 7.81 -5.45
N GLU A 108 35.46 7.53 -4.54
CA GLU A 108 35.83 6.19 -4.08
C GLU A 108 34.69 5.55 -3.28
N VAL A 109 34.09 6.30 -2.35
CA VAL A 109 32.92 5.84 -1.59
C VAL A 109 31.76 5.53 -2.52
N ASN A 110 31.49 6.42 -3.49
CA ASN A 110 30.45 6.17 -4.48
C ASN A 110 30.74 4.90 -5.28
N ALA A 111 31.96 4.75 -5.81
CA ALA A 111 32.37 3.53 -6.53
C ALA A 111 32.27 2.26 -5.68
N TYR A 112 32.59 2.36 -4.39
CA TYR A 112 32.54 1.26 -3.43
C TYR A 112 31.12 0.80 -3.11
N CYS A 113 30.15 1.71 -3.08
CA CYS A 113 28.74 1.42 -2.79
C CYS A 113 27.91 1.16 -4.05
N ARG A 114 28.45 1.45 -5.24
CA ARG A 114 27.71 1.39 -6.50
C ARG A 114 27.45 -0.05 -6.96
N LEU A 115 26.23 -0.28 -7.43
CA LEU A 115 25.86 -1.50 -8.15
C LEU A 115 26.79 -1.71 -9.37
N PRO A 116 27.29 -2.94 -9.63
CA PRO A 116 28.11 -3.23 -10.80
C PRO A 116 27.43 -2.74 -12.07
N ARG A 117 28.17 -2.17 -13.03
CA ARG A 117 27.60 -1.60 -14.27
C ARG A 117 26.76 -2.59 -15.09
N TYR A 118 26.97 -3.90 -14.88
CA TYR A 118 26.26 -4.98 -15.56
C TYR A 118 24.97 -5.44 -14.86
N THR A 119 24.71 -5.03 -13.62
CA THR A 119 23.46 -5.38 -12.94
C THR A 119 22.34 -4.51 -13.49
N VAL A 120 21.41 -5.13 -14.23
CA VAL A 120 20.19 -4.47 -14.67
C VAL A 120 19.36 -4.11 -13.45
N ARG A 121 19.19 -2.82 -13.18
CA ARG A 121 18.34 -2.33 -12.09
C ARG A 121 16.91 -2.80 -12.35
N SER A 122 16.34 -3.59 -11.46
CA SER A 122 14.91 -3.93 -11.54
C SER A 122 14.09 -2.64 -11.41
N PRO A 123 13.01 -2.45 -12.21
CA PRO A 123 12.06 -1.37 -11.99
C PRO A 123 11.38 -1.45 -10.61
N TRP A 124 11.36 -2.65 -10.03
CA TRP A 124 10.59 -3.04 -8.86
C TRP A 124 11.50 -3.39 -7.70
N ALA A 125 11.12 -2.96 -6.49
CA ALA A 125 11.74 -3.42 -5.26
C ALA A 125 11.50 -4.92 -5.03
N THR A 126 12.44 -5.57 -4.35
CA THR A 126 12.40 -7.02 -4.13
C THR A 126 11.17 -7.42 -3.32
N GLY A 127 10.34 -8.31 -3.86
CA GLY A 127 9.12 -8.78 -3.17
C GLY A 127 7.99 -7.75 -3.06
N MET A 128 8.04 -6.65 -3.83
CA MET A 128 7.03 -5.58 -3.79
C MET A 128 5.58 -6.11 -3.88
N PHE A 129 5.27 -6.88 -4.92
CA PHE A 129 3.90 -7.36 -5.15
C PHE A 129 3.41 -8.27 -4.03
N PHE A 130 4.30 -9.09 -3.46
CA PHE A 130 3.96 -9.91 -2.30
C PHE A 130 3.64 -9.04 -1.08
N ARG A 131 4.47 -8.03 -0.80
CA ARG A 131 4.21 -7.08 0.31
C ARG A 131 2.91 -6.31 0.10
N MET A 132 2.64 -5.86 -1.13
CA MET A 132 1.41 -5.14 -1.48
C MET A 132 0.17 -6.04 -1.34
N PHE A 133 0.27 -7.30 -1.78
CA PHE A 133 -0.79 -8.30 -1.60
C PHE A 133 -1.08 -8.54 -0.12
N VAL A 134 -0.05 -8.85 0.68
CA VAL A 134 -0.19 -9.09 2.12
C VAL A 134 -0.76 -7.86 2.84
N ALA A 135 -0.28 -6.66 2.50
CA ALA A 135 -0.79 -5.41 3.06
C ALA A 135 -2.26 -5.13 2.68
N SER A 136 -2.75 -5.68 1.57
CA SER A 136 -4.13 -5.52 1.12
C SER A 136 -5.08 -6.54 1.77
N LEU A 137 -4.59 -7.70 2.23
CA LEU A 137 -5.43 -8.75 2.82
C LEU A 137 -6.17 -8.27 4.06
N LEU A 138 -5.49 -7.60 4.99
CA LEU A 138 -6.10 -7.18 6.26
C LEU A 138 -7.19 -6.11 6.06
N PRO A 139 -6.96 -5.01 5.30
CA PRO A 139 -8.03 -4.06 4.98
C PRO A 139 -9.20 -4.68 4.22
N LEU A 140 -8.94 -5.55 3.24
CA LEU A 140 -10.01 -6.22 2.48
C LEU A 140 -10.81 -7.18 3.36
N ALA A 141 -10.13 -7.92 4.24
CA ALA A 141 -10.79 -8.78 5.23
C ALA A 141 -11.66 -7.96 6.17
N LEU A 142 -11.17 -6.82 6.67
CA LEU A 142 -11.95 -5.91 7.52
C LEU A 142 -13.17 -5.34 6.78
N GLN A 143 -13.00 -4.90 5.53
CA GLN A 143 -14.07 -4.35 4.70
C GLN A 143 -15.18 -5.38 4.48
N TRP A 144 -14.81 -6.60 4.08
CA TRP A 144 -15.77 -7.66 3.79
C TRP A 144 -16.33 -8.31 5.05
N ALA A 145 -15.61 -8.35 6.16
CA ALA A 145 -16.16 -8.79 7.43
C ALA A 145 -17.23 -7.83 7.95
N THR A 146 -16.97 -6.51 7.92
CA THR A 146 -17.95 -5.51 8.37
C THR A 146 -19.15 -5.40 7.43
N THR A 147 -18.90 -5.25 6.12
CA THR A 147 -19.96 -5.18 5.11
C THR A 147 -20.72 -6.51 4.99
N GLY A 148 -19.99 -7.62 4.97
CA GLY A 148 -20.55 -8.96 4.90
C GLY A 148 -21.37 -9.32 6.12
N SER A 149 -20.96 -8.92 7.33
CA SER A 149 -21.79 -9.06 8.54
C SER A 149 -23.13 -8.34 8.39
N ALA A 150 -23.14 -7.10 7.89
CA ALA A 150 -24.38 -6.36 7.64
C ALA A 150 -25.26 -7.06 6.60
N VAL A 151 -24.67 -7.61 5.54
CA VAL A 151 -25.37 -8.41 4.53
C VAL A 151 -25.97 -9.68 5.13
N ILE A 152 -25.19 -10.44 5.90
CA ILE A 152 -25.59 -11.72 6.51
C ILE A 152 -26.79 -11.52 7.43
N VAL A 153 -26.76 -10.51 8.31
CA VAL A 153 -27.87 -10.25 9.24
C VAL A 153 -29.15 -9.98 8.46
N VAL A 154 -29.11 -9.10 7.48
CA VAL A 154 -30.30 -8.72 6.71
C VAL A 154 -30.77 -9.87 5.81
N TYR A 155 -29.85 -10.59 5.18
CA TYR A 155 -30.17 -11.69 4.26
C TYR A 155 -30.81 -12.88 4.98
N LEU A 156 -30.34 -13.20 6.19
CA LEU A 156 -30.84 -14.34 6.97
C LEU A 156 -32.04 -13.98 7.85
N THR A 157 -32.41 -12.70 7.95
CA THR A 157 -33.65 -12.31 8.60
C THR A 157 -34.82 -12.72 7.70
N PRO A 158 -35.86 -13.40 8.22
CA PRO A 158 -37.05 -13.70 7.44
C PRO A 158 -37.67 -12.42 6.82
N THR A 159 -37.97 -12.39 5.52
CA THR A 159 -37.81 -13.46 4.51
C THR A 159 -36.37 -13.64 4.02
N VAL A 160 -35.83 -14.87 4.10
CA VAL A 160 -34.44 -15.16 3.72
C VAL A 160 -34.21 -14.87 2.23
N GLY A 161 -33.35 -13.90 1.92
CA GLY A 161 -33.07 -13.50 0.54
C GLY A 161 -32.42 -12.12 0.42
N LEU A 162 -32.25 -11.68 -0.83
CA LEU A 162 -31.75 -10.33 -1.11
C LEU A 162 -32.91 -9.33 -1.05
N GLY A 163 -32.87 -8.46 -0.04
CA GLY A 163 -33.71 -7.26 0.07
C GLY A 163 -32.98 -6.00 -0.39
N CYS A 164 -33.68 -4.86 -0.31
CA CYS A 164 -33.10 -3.55 -0.67
C CYS A 164 -31.85 -3.21 0.16
N ARG A 165 -31.89 -3.48 1.47
CA ARG A 165 -30.79 -3.19 2.42
C ARG A 165 -29.56 -4.05 2.13
N SER A 166 -29.72 -5.37 2.08
CA SER A 166 -28.62 -6.31 1.81
C SER A 166 -27.99 -6.09 0.44
N LEU A 167 -28.81 -5.79 -0.59
CA LEU A 167 -28.29 -5.44 -1.92
C LEU A 167 -27.50 -4.14 -1.89
N GLY A 168 -27.98 -3.12 -1.16
CA GLY A 168 -27.27 -1.85 -1.01
C GLY A 168 -25.89 -2.00 -0.36
N TYR A 169 -25.78 -2.82 0.68
CA TYR A 169 -24.49 -3.12 1.31
C TYR A 169 -23.58 -3.93 0.37
N LEU A 170 -24.11 -4.89 -0.39
CA LEU A 170 -23.33 -5.64 -1.38
C LEU A 170 -22.78 -4.75 -2.49
N ILE A 171 -23.60 -3.85 -3.04
CA ILE A 171 -23.16 -2.87 -4.04
C ILE A 171 -22.02 -2.03 -3.46
N TYR A 172 -22.18 -1.54 -2.22
CA TYR A 172 -21.15 -0.76 -1.54
C TYR A 172 -19.81 -1.52 -1.41
N GLY A 173 -19.85 -2.76 -0.91
CA GLY A 173 -18.65 -3.59 -0.74
C GLY A 173 -17.97 -3.97 -2.06
N ALA A 174 -18.77 -4.29 -3.08
CA ALA A 174 -18.28 -4.61 -4.41
C ALA A 174 -17.61 -3.39 -5.07
N LEU A 175 -18.27 -2.23 -5.08
CA LEU A 175 -17.72 -0.99 -5.62
C LEU A 175 -16.44 -0.57 -4.88
N ALA A 176 -16.40 -0.70 -3.55
CA ALA A 176 -15.18 -0.41 -2.78
C ALA A 176 -14.00 -1.31 -3.21
N THR A 177 -14.25 -2.59 -3.45
CA THR A 177 -13.22 -3.54 -3.94
C THR A 177 -12.76 -3.19 -5.37
N VAL A 178 -13.70 -2.80 -6.25
CA VAL A 178 -13.38 -2.35 -7.60
C VAL A 178 -12.52 -1.07 -7.58
N VAL A 179 -12.87 -0.09 -6.74
CA VAL A 179 -12.07 1.14 -6.55
C VAL A 179 -10.66 0.80 -6.14
N TRP A 180 -10.48 -0.04 -5.12
CA TRP A 180 -9.15 -0.49 -4.68
C TRP A 180 -8.36 -1.11 -5.84
N ALA A 181 -8.95 -2.05 -6.57
CA ALA A 181 -8.29 -2.72 -7.69
C ALA A 181 -7.89 -1.74 -8.79
N MET A 182 -8.78 -0.80 -9.16
CA MET A 182 -8.50 0.23 -10.16
C MET A 182 -7.33 1.13 -9.75
N LEU A 183 -7.33 1.62 -8.50
CA LEU A 183 -6.28 2.51 -8.01
C LEU A 183 -4.93 1.79 -7.89
N VAL A 184 -4.89 0.59 -7.31
CA VAL A 184 -3.66 -0.23 -7.22
C VAL A 184 -3.09 -0.51 -8.61
N MET A 185 -3.92 -0.96 -9.54
CA MET A 185 -3.49 -1.22 -10.91
C MET A 185 -2.99 0.07 -11.58
N SER A 186 -3.66 1.21 -11.38
CA SER A 186 -3.22 2.49 -11.95
C SER A 186 -1.81 2.89 -11.50
N SER A 187 -1.44 2.61 -10.24
CA SER A 187 -0.10 2.88 -9.69
C SER A 187 0.96 1.94 -10.29
N ILE A 188 0.64 0.65 -10.45
CA ILE A 188 1.53 -0.32 -11.10
C ILE A 188 1.80 0.11 -12.55
N LEU A 189 0.76 0.48 -13.30
CA LEU A 189 0.91 0.94 -14.69
C LEU A 189 1.68 2.27 -14.79
N SER A 190 1.44 3.24 -13.89
CA SER A 190 2.16 4.53 -13.93
C SER A 190 3.64 4.35 -13.63
N HIS A 191 3.97 3.55 -12.62
CA HIS A 191 5.36 3.25 -12.26
C HIS A 191 6.07 2.46 -13.35
N TYR A 192 5.37 1.52 -13.99
CA TYR A 192 5.91 0.79 -15.14
C TYR A 192 6.22 1.76 -16.29
N ALA A 193 5.30 2.64 -16.65
CA ALA A 193 5.52 3.61 -17.72
C ALA A 193 6.68 4.57 -17.39
N PHE A 194 6.76 5.06 -16.15
CA PHE A 194 7.84 5.93 -15.70
C PHE A 194 9.21 5.23 -15.77
N SER A 195 9.31 4.02 -15.20
CA SER A 195 10.56 3.28 -15.12
C SER A 195 11.17 2.89 -16.46
N TYR A 196 10.34 2.71 -17.49
CA TYR A 196 10.81 2.39 -18.85
C TYR A 196 11.09 3.64 -19.69
N SER A 197 10.45 4.77 -19.39
CA SER A 197 10.74 6.08 -20.00
C SER A 197 12.13 6.59 -19.64
N ASP A 198 12.58 6.31 -18.42
CA ASP A 198 13.86 6.77 -17.88
C ASP A 198 15.09 5.98 -18.40
N ARG A 199 14.87 4.90 -19.18
CA ARG A 199 15.96 4.07 -19.69
C ARG A 199 16.47 4.59 -21.04
N PRO A 200 17.75 5.00 -21.16
CA PRO A 200 18.31 5.62 -22.38
C PRO A 200 18.45 4.68 -23.60
N ARG A 201 18.02 3.42 -23.51
CA ARG A 201 18.07 2.40 -24.60
C ARG A 201 16.78 1.58 -24.71
N SER A 202 15.65 2.15 -24.34
CA SER A 202 14.38 1.43 -24.44
C SER A 202 13.95 1.32 -25.91
N TYR A 203 14.04 0.12 -26.51
CA TYR A 203 13.48 -0.23 -27.82
C TYR A 203 11.94 -0.33 -27.81
N PHE A 204 11.30 0.03 -26.70
CA PHE A 204 9.85 -0.04 -26.59
C PHE A 204 9.20 1.00 -27.51
N SER A 205 8.22 0.55 -28.30
CA SER A 205 7.44 1.45 -29.16
C SER A 205 6.82 2.56 -28.32
N SER A 206 7.02 3.82 -28.75
CA SER A 206 6.43 5.01 -28.14
C SER A 206 4.92 4.89 -27.99
N THR A 207 4.27 4.16 -28.91
CA THR A 207 2.82 3.89 -28.90
C THR A 207 2.40 3.03 -27.72
N THR A 208 3.14 1.94 -27.42
CA THR A 208 2.80 1.04 -26.30
C THR A 208 2.95 1.77 -24.96
N LEU A 209 3.97 2.60 -24.81
CA LEU A 209 4.16 3.42 -23.62
C LEU A 209 3.03 4.45 -23.47
N GLY A 210 2.58 5.06 -24.57
CA GLY A 210 1.43 5.95 -24.59
C GLY A 210 0.13 5.26 -24.15
N LEU A 211 -0.12 4.04 -24.63
CA LEU A 211 -1.29 3.25 -24.23
C LEU A 211 -1.27 2.89 -22.74
N VAL A 212 -0.12 2.51 -22.19
CA VAL A 212 0.01 2.22 -20.75
C VAL A 212 -0.26 3.46 -19.91
N LYS A 213 0.28 4.63 -20.30
CA LYS A 213 0.01 5.91 -19.63
C LYS A 213 -1.47 6.28 -19.69
N LEU A 214 -2.10 6.12 -20.86
CA LEU A 214 -3.54 6.36 -21.03
C LEU A 214 -4.36 5.43 -20.14
N ALA A 215 -4.09 4.13 -20.17
CA ALA A 215 -4.77 3.14 -19.33
C ALA A 215 -4.61 3.45 -17.83
N SER A 216 -3.40 3.79 -17.38
CA SER A 216 -3.14 4.21 -16.00
C SER A 216 -4.02 5.41 -15.62
N ASN A 217 -4.07 6.44 -16.46
CA ASN A 217 -4.88 7.62 -16.20
C ASN A 217 -6.38 7.29 -16.19
N LEU A 218 -6.88 6.49 -17.13
CA LEU A 218 -8.29 6.07 -17.16
C LEU A 218 -8.69 5.27 -15.91
N LEU A 219 -7.86 4.32 -15.48
CA LEU A 219 -8.09 3.57 -14.25
C LEU A 219 -8.10 4.49 -13.02
N ARG A 220 -7.20 5.48 -12.99
CA ARG A 220 -7.12 6.43 -11.87
C ARG A 220 -8.36 7.32 -11.79
N TRP A 221 -8.71 7.99 -12.89
CA TRP A 221 -9.89 8.86 -12.96
C TRP A 221 -11.18 8.08 -12.74
N GLY A 222 -11.30 6.91 -13.37
CA GLY A 222 -12.43 6.01 -13.17
C GLY A 222 -12.54 5.52 -11.73
N GLY A 223 -11.44 5.11 -11.12
CA GLY A 223 -11.41 4.66 -9.72
C GLY A 223 -11.86 5.76 -8.75
N LYS A 224 -11.39 7.00 -8.95
CA LYS A 224 -11.84 8.15 -8.15
C LYS A 224 -13.33 8.46 -8.35
N LEU A 225 -13.81 8.43 -9.59
CA LEU A 225 -15.23 8.67 -9.90
C LEU A 225 -16.11 7.61 -9.23
N VAL A 226 -15.76 6.33 -9.36
CA VAL A 226 -16.48 5.22 -8.70
C VAL A 226 -16.42 5.37 -7.18
N ALA A 227 -15.30 5.82 -6.61
CA ALA A 227 -15.19 6.09 -5.18
C ALA A 227 -16.15 7.18 -4.71
N ILE A 228 -16.29 8.28 -5.46
CA ILE A 228 -17.25 9.35 -5.17
C ILE A 228 -18.68 8.82 -5.23
N VAL A 229 -19.03 8.08 -6.29
CA VAL A 229 -20.36 7.47 -6.43
C VAL A 229 -20.63 6.50 -5.28
N ASN A 230 -19.65 5.68 -4.89
CA ASN A 230 -19.79 4.72 -3.80
C ASN A 230 -19.96 5.41 -2.45
N ALA A 231 -19.28 6.55 -2.23
CA ALA A 231 -19.45 7.36 -1.02
C ALA A 231 -20.86 8.00 -0.96
N ILE A 232 -21.33 8.54 -2.08
CA ILE A 232 -22.71 9.07 -2.18
C ILE A 232 -23.72 7.94 -1.91
N TRP A 233 -23.49 6.76 -2.48
CA TRP A 233 -24.36 5.60 -2.30
C TRP A 233 -24.51 5.18 -0.84
N ILE A 234 -23.40 5.01 -0.11
CA ILE A 234 -23.49 4.56 1.29
C ILE A 234 -24.12 5.62 2.21
N ILE A 235 -23.88 6.91 1.95
CA ILE A 235 -24.54 8.01 2.67
C ILE A 235 -26.05 8.01 2.38
N ALA A 236 -26.43 7.90 1.10
CA ALA A 236 -27.83 7.84 0.70
C ALA A 236 -28.52 6.61 1.32
N ALA A 237 -27.90 5.44 1.25
CA ALA A 237 -28.43 4.22 1.86
C ALA A 237 -28.65 4.38 3.37
N GLY A 238 -27.71 5.03 4.08
CA GLY A 238 -27.88 5.37 5.49
C GLY A 238 -29.08 6.29 5.73
N MET A 239 -29.23 7.36 4.94
CA MET A 239 -30.36 8.29 5.07
C MET A 239 -31.71 7.62 4.77
N LEU A 240 -31.77 6.78 3.74
CA LEU A 240 -32.98 6.00 3.40
C LEU A 240 -33.34 5.01 4.52
N GLN A 241 -32.36 4.48 5.23
CA GLN A 241 -32.58 3.61 6.38
C GLN A 241 -33.09 4.38 7.61
N PHE A 242 -32.57 5.58 7.87
CA PHE A 242 -33.03 6.42 8.99
C PHE A 242 -34.41 7.03 8.78
N THR A 243 -34.87 7.14 7.55
CA THR A 243 -36.19 7.71 7.19
C THR A 243 -37.25 6.65 6.97
N ASP A 244 -36.97 5.39 7.34
CA ASP A 244 -37.85 4.23 7.19
C ASP A 244 -38.35 4.00 5.75
N ILE A 245 -37.66 4.56 4.74
CA ILE A 245 -38.02 4.36 3.32
C ILE A 245 -37.92 2.89 2.93
N TYR A 246 -37.02 2.15 3.58
CA TYR A 246 -36.90 0.70 3.40
C TYR A 246 -37.99 -0.11 4.12
N ASP A 247 -38.77 0.47 5.03
CA ASP A 247 -39.83 -0.24 5.76
C ASP A 247 -41.14 -0.26 4.95
N ASN A 248 -41.06 -0.91 3.80
CA ASN A 248 -42.22 -1.21 2.98
C ASN A 248 -42.21 -2.68 2.57
N CYS A 249 -43.36 -3.19 2.14
CA CYS A 249 -43.51 -4.59 1.78
C CYS A 249 -42.55 -5.02 0.67
N TYR A 250 -42.20 -4.14 -0.27
CA TYR A 250 -41.28 -4.48 -1.37
C TYR A 250 -39.85 -4.72 -0.86
N CYS A 251 -39.36 -3.86 0.01
CA CYS A 251 -38.00 -3.97 0.52
C CYS A 251 -37.84 -5.03 1.62
N ASN A 252 -38.88 -5.29 2.42
CA ASN A 252 -38.86 -6.30 3.49
C ASN A 252 -39.12 -7.73 3.01
N SER A 253 -39.82 -7.92 1.89
CA SER A 253 -40.15 -9.27 1.40
C SER A 253 -39.09 -9.94 0.53
N SER A 254 -37.89 -9.34 0.41
CA SER A 254 -36.79 -9.88 -0.39
C SER A 254 -37.14 -10.14 -1.87
N VAL A 255 -37.99 -9.27 -2.46
CA VAL A 255 -38.43 -9.34 -3.87
C VAL A 255 -37.26 -9.42 -4.85
N LEU A 256 -36.17 -8.72 -4.57
CA LEU A 256 -35.00 -8.66 -5.44
C LEU A 256 -34.29 -10.01 -5.56
N GLY A 257 -34.29 -10.82 -4.49
CA GLY A 257 -33.68 -12.15 -4.50
C GLY A 257 -34.64 -13.29 -4.88
N ARG A 258 -35.91 -13.21 -4.47
CA ARG A 258 -36.90 -14.29 -4.67
C ARG A 258 -37.81 -14.07 -5.88
N GLY A 259 -37.88 -12.86 -6.41
CA GLY A 259 -38.84 -12.45 -7.43
C GLY A 259 -40.23 -12.17 -6.84
N ALA A 260 -41.03 -11.38 -7.56
CA ALA A 260 -42.33 -10.88 -7.08
C ALA A 260 -43.36 -11.98 -6.76
N GLN A 261 -43.22 -13.17 -7.34
CA GLN A 261 -44.14 -14.29 -7.13
C GLN A 261 -43.86 -15.08 -5.84
N TYR A 262 -42.64 -15.01 -5.30
CA TYR A 262 -42.19 -15.83 -4.15
C TYR A 262 -41.74 -14.99 -2.95
N ALA A 263 -41.96 -13.67 -3.02
CA ALA A 263 -41.61 -12.69 -2.02
C ALA A 263 -42.84 -12.29 -1.19
N TYR A 264 -43.51 -13.28 -0.60
CA TYR A 264 -44.52 -13.04 0.43
C TYR A 264 -43.91 -13.32 1.79
N ASP A 265 -44.15 -12.43 2.74
CA ASP A 265 -43.64 -12.53 4.10
C ASP A 265 -44.71 -13.14 5.01
N ILE A 266 -44.43 -14.33 5.55
CA ILE A 266 -45.26 -14.97 6.58
C ILE A 266 -44.36 -15.11 7.80
N VAL A 267 -44.48 -14.15 8.72
CA VAL A 267 -43.77 -14.17 9.98
C VAL A 267 -44.47 -15.15 10.92
N LEU A 268 -44.05 -16.42 10.85
CA LEU A 268 -44.39 -17.43 11.84
C LEU A 268 -43.36 -17.38 12.96
N PHE A 269 -43.80 -17.08 14.18
CA PHE A 269 -42.99 -17.16 15.40
C PHE A 269 -42.76 -18.63 15.78
N ASP A 270 -42.01 -19.34 14.94
CA ASP A 270 -41.52 -20.69 15.21
C ASP A 270 -40.11 -20.61 15.81
N GLY A 271 -39.78 -21.54 16.72
CA GLY A 271 -38.49 -21.58 17.42
C GLY A 271 -37.31 -21.66 16.45
N VAL A 272 -37.49 -22.33 15.32
CA VAL A 272 -36.48 -22.49 14.27
C VAL A 272 -36.07 -21.14 13.65
N ASN A 273 -37.04 -20.25 13.38
CA ASN A 273 -36.78 -18.93 12.79
C ASN A 273 -36.04 -18.00 13.77
N LEU A 274 -36.36 -18.12 15.07
CA LEU A 274 -35.70 -17.36 16.12
C LEU A 274 -34.25 -17.81 16.33
N ASP A 275 -34.00 -19.12 16.34
CA ASP A 275 -32.65 -19.67 16.50
C ASP A 275 -31.75 -19.31 15.32
N GLN A 276 -32.26 -19.36 14.08
CA GLN A 276 -31.51 -18.95 12.89
C GLN A 276 -31.16 -17.46 12.93
N THR A 277 -32.11 -16.59 13.26
CA THR A 277 -31.89 -15.14 13.33
C THR A 277 -30.88 -14.80 14.43
N ARG A 278 -31.00 -15.45 15.59
CA ARG A 278 -30.05 -15.30 16.71
C ARG A 278 -28.65 -15.77 16.31
N ALA A 279 -28.52 -16.92 15.66
CA ALA A 279 -27.23 -17.44 15.19
C ALA A 279 -26.58 -16.50 14.16
N ALA A 280 -27.36 -15.98 13.20
CA ALA A 280 -26.89 -15.02 12.22
C ALA A 280 -26.37 -13.73 12.88
N TRP A 281 -27.10 -13.22 13.88
CA TRP A 281 -26.69 -12.02 14.61
C TRP A 281 -25.41 -12.22 15.42
N PHE A 282 -25.29 -13.33 16.16
CA PHE A 282 -24.05 -13.66 16.88
C PHE A 282 -22.88 -13.88 15.94
N GLY A 283 -23.09 -14.59 14.82
CA GLY A 283 -22.07 -14.82 13.81
C GLY A 283 -21.57 -13.51 13.20
N ALA A 284 -22.48 -12.60 12.86
CA ALA A 284 -22.15 -11.29 12.32
C ALA A 284 -21.38 -10.41 13.32
N LEU A 285 -21.81 -10.40 14.59
CA LEU A 285 -21.12 -9.68 15.66
C LEU A 285 -19.71 -10.22 15.89
N ALA A 286 -19.56 -11.54 15.96
CA ALA A 286 -18.26 -12.20 16.14
C ALA A 286 -17.33 -11.92 14.95
N LEU A 287 -17.83 -12.02 13.72
CA LEU A 287 -17.06 -11.75 12.51
C LEU A 287 -16.57 -10.30 12.47
N ALA A 288 -17.47 -9.32 12.56
CA ALA A 288 -17.10 -7.91 12.47
C ALA A 288 -16.24 -7.46 13.67
N GLY A 289 -16.58 -7.92 14.88
CA GLY A 289 -15.86 -7.57 16.11
C GLY A 289 -14.44 -8.13 16.13
N SER A 290 -14.27 -9.43 15.82
CA SER A 290 -12.95 -10.07 15.81
C SER A 290 -12.02 -9.48 14.75
N THR A 291 -12.51 -9.21 13.53
CA THR A 291 -11.68 -8.60 12.49
C THR A 291 -11.30 -7.16 12.80
N SER A 292 -12.20 -6.40 13.42
CA SER A 292 -11.91 -5.02 13.82
C SER A 292 -10.86 -4.98 14.93
N LEU A 293 -11.00 -5.81 15.96
CA LEU A 293 -10.01 -5.95 17.03
C LEU A 293 -8.66 -6.42 16.49
N GLY A 294 -8.66 -7.43 15.61
CA GLY A 294 -7.45 -7.92 14.97
C GLY A 294 -6.74 -6.86 14.13
N PHE A 295 -7.50 -6.05 13.38
CA PHE A 295 -6.94 -4.94 12.61
C PHE A 295 -6.33 -3.85 13.49
N ILE A 296 -7.02 -3.46 14.57
CA ILE A 296 -6.51 -2.47 15.53
C ILE A 296 -5.24 -3.00 16.18
N PHE A 297 -5.26 -4.23 16.70
CA PHE A 297 -4.10 -4.87 17.32
C PHE A 297 -2.90 -4.93 16.37
N TYR A 298 -3.14 -5.30 15.11
CA TYR A 298 -2.10 -5.34 14.10
C TYR A 298 -1.51 -3.95 13.82
N MET A 299 -2.35 -2.92 13.68
CA MET A 299 -1.89 -1.55 13.48
C MET A 299 -1.10 -1.03 14.68
N SER A 300 -1.56 -1.29 15.91
CA SER A 300 -0.82 -0.95 17.14
C SER A 300 0.56 -1.60 17.17
N LEU A 301 0.65 -2.90 16.81
CA LEU A 301 1.93 -3.59 16.74
C LEU A 301 2.88 -2.97 15.69
N LEU A 302 2.35 -2.54 14.54
CA LEU A 302 3.16 -1.86 13.53
C LEU A 302 3.62 -0.46 13.94
N THR A 303 2.80 0.27 14.70
CA THR A 303 3.18 1.61 15.20
C THR A 303 4.16 1.54 16.37
N ASP A 304 3.97 0.61 17.30
CA ASP A 304 4.78 0.50 18.51
C ASP A 304 6.17 -0.12 18.25
N LEU A 305 6.32 -0.89 17.18
CA LEU A 305 7.62 -1.42 16.73
C LEU A 305 8.51 -0.39 16.03
N VAL A 306 8.01 0.83 15.78
CA VAL A 306 8.80 1.95 15.27
C VAL A 306 9.08 2.90 16.44
N PRO A 307 10.18 2.71 17.19
CA PRO A 307 10.61 3.74 18.13
C PRO A 307 10.90 5.03 17.35
N ILE A 308 10.18 6.09 17.72
CA ILE A 308 10.34 7.45 17.17
C ILE A 308 11.74 8.00 17.47
#